data_AF-A0A2V8K695-F1
#
_entry.id   AF-A0A2V8K695-F1
#
_cell.length_a   1.000
_cell.length_b   1.000
_cell.length_c   1.000
_cell.angle_alpha   90.00
_cell.angle_beta   90.00
_cell.angle_gamma   90.00
#
_symmetry.space_group_name_H-M   'P 1'
#
loop_
_entity.id
_entity.type
_entity.pdbx_description
1 polymer ?
#
loop_
_entity_poly.entity_id
_entity_poly.type
_entity_poly.pdbx_seq_one_letter_code
_entity_poly.pdbx_strand_id
1 'polypeptide(L)'
;MTPASANRDIARTWTYHNATKHSEWSIRRSPHYLDWSNRPIPLKIYTTIEAIPLPRDAEQTGIAALSAIAASSAATDIERIPRLEDLARVLYFSAGITKKKIYTGGEIYFRAASCTGALYEFE
;
A
#
# COMPACT_ATOMS: atom_id res chain seq x y z
N MET A 1 4.12 31.11 19.81
CA MET A 1 3.60 29.76 20.05
C MET A 1 2.89 29.29 18.79
N THR A 2 3.51 28.42 18.01
CA THR A 2 2.89 27.77 16.85
C THR A 2 1.76 26.88 17.36
N PRO A 3 0.54 26.92 16.81
CA PRO A 3 -0.54 26.09 17.32
C PRO A 3 -0.17 24.61 17.18
N ALA A 4 -0.53 23.81 18.19
CA ALA A 4 -0.48 22.36 18.11
C ALA A 4 -1.21 21.90 16.84
N SER A 5 -0.64 20.94 16.10
CA SER A 5 -1.13 20.57 14.77
C SER A 5 -2.64 20.32 14.75
N ALA A 6 -3.30 20.69 13.65
CA ALA A 6 -4.74 20.48 13.43
C ALA A 6 -5.19 19.01 13.54
N ASN A 7 -4.24 18.08 13.65
CA ASN A 7 -4.46 16.63 13.75
C ASN A 7 -4.64 16.13 15.20
N ARG A 8 -4.97 17.01 16.15
CA ARG A 8 -5.28 16.64 17.55
C ARG A 8 -6.75 16.86 17.93
N ASP A 9 -7.61 17.17 16.97
CA ASP A 9 -9.04 17.31 17.20
C ASP A 9 -9.70 15.93 17.40
N ILE A 10 -9.73 15.50 18.66
CA ILE A 10 -10.32 14.23 19.09
C ILE A 10 -11.81 14.16 18.74
N ALA A 11 -12.54 15.29 18.78
CA ALA A 11 -13.96 15.31 18.49
C ALA A 11 -14.21 14.94 17.01
N ARG A 12 -13.41 15.48 16.08
CA ARG A 12 -13.48 15.10 14.66
C ARG A 12 -13.20 13.61 14.43
N THR A 13 -12.19 13.05 15.10
CA THR A 13 -11.89 11.61 15.01
C THR A 13 -13.07 10.77 15.48
N TRP A 14 -13.70 11.14 16.60
CA TRP A 14 -14.89 10.44 17.11
C TRP A 14 -16.09 10.58 16.19
N THR A 15 -16.33 11.76 15.63
CA THR A 15 -17.40 11.97 14.65
C THR A 15 -17.22 11.08 13.44
N TYR A 16 -16.03 11.05 12.83
CA TYR A 16 -15.74 10.18 11.70
C TYR A 16 -15.90 8.70 12.07
N HIS A 17 -15.28 8.26 13.17
CA HIS A 17 -15.33 6.87 13.63
C HIS A 17 -16.76 6.39 13.88
N ASN A 18 -17.62 7.22 14.47
CA ASN A 18 -19.01 6.85 14.71
C ASN A 18 -19.85 6.89 13.41
N ALA A 19 -19.54 7.80 12.49
CA ALA A 19 -20.26 7.92 11.21
C ALA A 19 -19.92 6.78 10.22
N THR A 20 -18.73 6.19 10.27
CA THR A 20 -18.30 5.11 9.36
C THR A 20 -18.48 3.71 9.94
N LYS A 21 -19.12 3.56 11.11
CA LYS A 21 -19.48 2.24 11.65
C LYS A 21 -20.64 1.65 10.86
N HIS A 22 -20.58 0.35 10.67
CA HIS A 22 -21.70 -0.41 10.14
C HIS A 22 -22.39 -1.20 11.25
N SER A 23 -23.72 -1.23 11.22
CA SER A 23 -24.56 -2.18 11.95
C SER A 23 -25.33 -3.04 10.95
N GLU A 24 -25.84 -4.19 11.38
CA GLU A 24 -26.64 -5.07 10.51
C GLU A 24 -27.78 -4.29 9.84
N TRP A 25 -28.49 -3.46 10.61
CA TRP A 25 -29.61 -2.67 10.09
C TRP A 25 -29.17 -1.63 9.05
N SER A 26 -28.02 -0.97 9.27
CA SER A 26 -27.47 0.02 8.32
C SER A 26 -27.14 -0.62 6.97
N ILE A 27 -26.46 -1.78 6.99
CA ILE A 27 -26.08 -2.52 5.76
C ILE A 27 -27.33 -3.00 5.01
N ARG A 28 -28.34 -3.53 5.72
CA ARG A 28 -29.57 -4.04 5.09
C ARG A 28 -30.44 -2.93 4.50
N ARG A 29 -30.48 -1.76 5.13
CA ARG A 29 -31.32 -0.63 4.69
C ARG A 29 -30.75 0.10 3.48
N SER A 30 -29.42 0.08 3.30
CA SER A 30 -28.75 0.76 2.19
C SER A 30 -27.76 -0.18 1.48
N PRO A 31 -28.25 -1.03 0.57
CA PRO A 31 -27.37 -1.81 -0.29
C PRO A 31 -26.63 -0.88 -1.25
N HIS A 32 -25.29 -0.88 -1.17
CA HIS A 32 -24.43 -0.14 -2.09
C HIS A 32 -24.07 -1.01 -3.30
N TYR A 33 -24.02 -0.39 -4.48
CA TYR A 33 -23.59 -1.00 -5.73
C TYR A 33 -22.42 -0.23 -6.31
N LEU A 34 -21.55 -0.93 -7.04
CA LEU A 34 -20.40 -0.32 -7.69
C LEU A 34 -20.81 0.26 -9.05
N ASP A 35 -20.41 1.51 -9.30
CA ASP A 35 -20.42 2.10 -10.63
C ASP A 35 -19.15 1.68 -11.37
N TRP A 36 -19.26 0.61 -12.16
CA TRP A 36 -18.15 0.04 -12.90
C TRP A 36 -17.63 0.95 -14.02
N SER A 37 -18.47 1.85 -14.53
CA SER A 37 -18.06 2.78 -15.59
C SER A 37 -17.07 3.84 -15.08
N ASN A 38 -17.10 4.12 -13.77
CA ASN A 38 -16.25 5.08 -13.09
C ASN A 38 -15.13 4.43 -12.27
N ARG A 39 -14.73 3.20 -12.60
CA ARG A 39 -13.64 2.51 -11.88
C ARG A 39 -12.29 3.20 -12.18
N PRO A 40 -11.54 3.65 -11.15
CA PRO A 40 -10.23 4.26 -11.38
C PRO A 40 -9.19 3.23 -11.84
N ILE A 41 -8.23 3.70 -12.64
CA ILE A 41 -7.03 2.92 -13.00
C ILE A 41 -6.09 2.95 -11.79
N PRO A 42 -5.64 1.80 -11.26
CA PRO A 42 -4.82 1.73 -10.04
C PRO A 42 -3.32 2.01 -10.31
N LEU A 43 -3.01 2.81 -11.33
CA LEU A 43 -1.66 3.15 -11.75
C LEU A 43 -1.63 4.57 -12.30
N LYS A 44 -0.62 5.35 -11.92
CA LYS A 44 -0.28 6.59 -12.60
C LYS A 44 0.54 6.31 -13.87
N ILE A 45 0.11 6.90 -14.98
CA ILE A 45 0.74 6.73 -16.29
C ILE A 45 1.50 8.01 -16.63
N TYR A 46 2.83 7.90 -16.73
CA TYR A 46 3.70 9.00 -17.17
C TYR A 46 4.15 8.70 -18.61
N THR A 47 3.84 9.62 -19.54
CA THR A 47 4.11 9.43 -20.99
C THR A 47 5.28 10.26 -21.51
N THR A 48 5.76 11.23 -20.74
CA THR A 48 6.73 12.25 -21.20
C THR A 48 8.09 12.16 -20.51
N ILE A 49 8.28 11.22 -19.58
CA ILE A 49 9.48 11.12 -18.76
C ILE A 49 10.22 9.83 -19.08
N GLU A 50 11.55 9.91 -19.12
CA GLU A 50 12.41 8.74 -19.29
C GLU A 50 12.40 7.86 -18.03
N ALA A 51 12.16 6.56 -18.21
CA ALA A 51 12.11 5.61 -17.11
C ALA A 51 13.51 5.08 -16.76
N ILE A 52 13.86 5.10 -15.47
CA ILE A 52 15.05 4.41 -14.96
C ILE A 52 14.65 2.98 -14.60
N PRO A 53 15.15 1.95 -15.30
CA PRO A 53 14.80 0.57 -14.99
C PRO A 53 15.45 0.16 -13.66
N LEU A 54 14.63 -0.36 -12.75
CA LEU A 54 15.12 -0.99 -11.54
C LEU A 54 15.60 -2.43 -11.85
N PRO A 55 16.68 -2.90 -11.19
CA PRO A 55 17.05 -4.30 -11.18
C PRO A 55 15.84 -5.18 -10.80
N ARG A 56 15.62 -6.25 -11.58
CA ARG A 56 14.47 -7.16 -11.36
C ARG A 56 14.79 -8.28 -10.37
N ASP A 57 16.07 -8.48 -10.07
CA ASP A 57 16.54 -9.51 -9.16
C ASP A 57 16.40 -9.03 -7.72
N ALA A 58 15.22 -9.26 -7.13
CA ALA A 58 14.99 -9.07 -5.71
C ALA A 58 15.43 -10.33 -4.95
N GLU A 59 16.75 -10.51 -4.80
CA GLU A 59 17.29 -11.64 -4.04
C GLU A 59 16.72 -11.69 -2.63
N GLN A 60 16.42 -12.91 -2.18
CA GLN A 60 15.96 -13.15 -0.82
C GLN A 60 17.09 -12.84 0.17
N THR A 61 16.74 -12.24 1.30
CA THR A 61 17.71 -11.88 2.35
C THR A 61 18.24 -13.09 3.11
N GLY A 62 17.59 -14.26 2.99
CA GLY A 62 17.91 -15.46 3.77
C GLY A 62 17.55 -15.37 5.25
N ILE A 63 16.98 -14.25 5.71
CA ILE A 63 16.58 -14.04 7.10
C ILE A 63 15.19 -14.65 7.30
N ALA A 64 15.04 -15.49 8.33
CA ALA A 64 13.73 -16.02 8.70
C ALA A 64 12.79 -14.88 9.14
N ALA A 65 11.53 -14.92 8.69
CA ALA A 65 10.57 -13.84 8.92
C ALA A 65 10.36 -13.51 10.42
N LEU A 66 10.26 -14.54 11.27
CA LEU A 66 10.10 -14.33 12.72
C LEU A 66 11.35 -13.72 13.35
N SER A 67 12.54 -14.08 12.88
CA SER A 67 13.79 -13.46 13.34
C SER A 67 13.88 -11.99 12.93
N ALA A 68 13.42 -11.64 11.73
CA ALA A 68 13.36 -10.25 11.27
C ALA A 68 12.38 -9.40 12.10
N ILE A 69 11.22 -9.96 12.48
CA ILE A 69 10.23 -9.28 13.32
C ILE A 69 10.71 -9.13 14.77
N ALA A 70 11.40 -10.14 15.31
CA ALA A 70 11.89 -10.13 16.68
C ALA A 70 13.12 -9.23 16.89
N ALA A 71 13.78 -8.81 15.81
CA ALA A 71 14.94 -7.95 15.88
C ALA A 71 14.55 -6.53 16.37
N SER A 72 15.11 -6.10 17.51
CA SER A 72 14.88 -4.76 18.06
C SER A 72 15.65 -3.65 17.33
N SER A 73 16.68 -4.02 16.55
CA SER A 73 17.48 -3.10 15.73
C SER A 73 18.13 -3.86 14.58
N ALA A 74 18.54 -3.14 13.53
CA ALA A 74 19.34 -3.74 12.47
C ALA A 74 20.71 -4.17 13.04
N ALA A 75 21.21 -5.34 12.64
CA ALA A 75 22.44 -5.93 13.19
C ALA A 75 23.74 -5.13 12.86
N THR A 76 23.65 -4.06 12.08
CA THR A 76 24.81 -3.23 11.67
C THR A 76 24.44 -1.75 11.69
N ASP A 77 25.02 -1.01 12.63
CA ASP A 77 25.00 0.47 12.72
C ASP A 77 25.99 1.14 11.75
N ILE A 78 26.31 0.47 10.63
CA ILE A 78 27.27 1.01 9.66
C ILE A 78 26.50 1.91 8.71
N GLU A 79 26.73 3.22 8.81
CA GLU A 79 26.22 4.19 7.86
C GLU A 79 26.72 3.85 6.45
N ARG A 80 25.78 3.73 5.50
CA ARG A 80 26.07 3.39 4.11
C ARG A 80 25.08 4.06 3.18
N ILE A 81 25.54 4.51 2.02
CA ILE A 81 24.68 4.95 0.92
C ILE A 81 24.05 3.70 0.27
N PRO A 82 22.70 3.61 0.21
CA PRO A 82 22.00 2.51 -0.47
C PRO A 82 22.35 2.48 -1.96
N ARG A 83 22.54 1.27 -2.49
CA ARG A 83 22.71 1.07 -3.93
C ARG A 83 21.35 0.99 -4.63
N LEU A 84 21.34 1.04 -5.97
CA LEU A 84 20.11 0.91 -6.75
C LEU A 84 19.41 -0.44 -6.50
N GLU A 85 20.18 -1.50 -6.25
CA GLU A 85 19.68 -2.82 -5.92
C GLU A 85 18.98 -2.85 -4.55
N ASP A 86 19.50 -2.10 -3.57
CA ASP A 86 18.88 -1.99 -2.24
C ASP A 86 17.51 -1.31 -2.36
N LEU A 87 17.41 -0.24 -3.15
CA LEU A 87 16.16 0.45 -3.44
C LEU A 87 15.17 -0.45 -4.19
N ALA A 88 15.63 -1.15 -5.23
CA ALA A 88 14.80 -2.07 -6.00
C ALA A 88 14.21 -3.19 -5.11
N ARG A 89 15.03 -3.74 -4.20
CA ARG A 89 14.60 -4.76 -3.25
C ARG A 89 13.52 -4.24 -2.30
N VAL A 90 13.72 -3.06 -1.71
CA VAL A 90 12.73 -2.45 -0.80
C VAL A 90 11.41 -2.18 -1.53
N LEU A 91 11.46 -1.58 -2.72
CA LEU A 91 10.26 -1.27 -3.50
C LEU A 91 9.52 -2.54 -3.92
N TYR A 92 10.25 -3.57 -4.37
CA TYR A 92 9.65 -4.84 -4.77
C TYR A 92 8.94 -5.55 -3.61
N PHE A 93 9.61 -5.70 -2.45
CA PHE A 93 9.02 -6.40 -1.31
C PHE A 93 8.01 -5.59 -0.51
N SER A 94 7.93 -4.27 -0.71
CA SER A 94 6.95 -3.41 -0.03
C SER A 94 5.72 -3.13 -0.88
N ALA A 95 5.89 -2.78 -2.16
CA ALA A 95 4.80 -2.33 -3.04
C ALA A 95 4.81 -2.99 -4.43
N GLY A 96 5.79 -3.85 -4.73
CA GLY A 96 5.94 -4.50 -6.03
C GLY A 96 4.78 -5.43 -6.38
N ILE A 97 4.58 -5.66 -7.68
CA ILE A 97 3.59 -6.60 -8.20
C ILE A 97 4.10 -8.03 -8.02
N THR A 98 3.39 -8.83 -7.24
CA THR A 98 3.76 -10.22 -6.91
C THR A 98 2.98 -11.25 -7.73
N LYS A 99 1.79 -10.88 -8.22
CA LYS A 99 0.94 -11.76 -9.02
C LYS A 99 0.05 -10.98 -9.98
N LYS A 100 -0.07 -11.48 -11.20
CA LYS A 100 -1.08 -11.03 -12.17
C LYS A 100 -2.18 -12.06 -12.28
N LYS A 101 -3.44 -11.63 -12.23
CA LYS A 101 -4.62 -12.50 -12.46
C LYS A 101 -5.51 -11.89 -13.53
N ILE A 102 -5.84 -12.68 -14.53
CA ILE A 102 -6.79 -12.34 -15.60
C ILE A 102 -8.13 -12.99 -15.27
N TYR A 103 -9.24 -12.28 -15.52
CA TYR A 103 -10.59 -12.78 -15.34
C TYR A 103 -11.53 -12.17 -16.41
N THR A 104 -12.78 -12.63 -16.47
CA THR A 104 -13.78 -12.27 -17.50
C THR A 104 -14.16 -10.78 -17.54
N GLY A 105 -13.61 -9.94 -16.66
CA GLY A 105 -13.84 -8.49 -16.62
C GLY A 105 -12.57 -7.66 -16.46
N GLY A 106 -11.39 -8.22 -16.76
CA GLY A 106 -10.13 -7.48 -16.79
C GLY A 106 -8.98 -8.21 -16.11
N GLU A 107 -8.04 -7.43 -15.56
CA GLU A 107 -6.87 -7.93 -14.87
C GLU A 107 -6.69 -7.26 -13.51
N ILE A 108 -6.09 -8.00 -12.58
CA ILE A 108 -5.70 -7.51 -11.25
C ILE A 108 -4.21 -7.79 -11.07
N TYR A 109 -3.51 -6.75 -10.62
CA TYR A 109 -2.13 -6.80 -10.18
C TYR A 109 -2.11 -6.83 -8.66
N PHE A 110 -1.83 -7.99 -8.08
CA PHE A 110 -1.63 -8.10 -6.64
C PHE A 110 -0.26 -7.54 -6.29
N ARG A 111 -0.24 -6.67 -5.28
CA ARG A 111 0.98 -6.08 -4.73
C ARG A 111 1.45 -6.82 -3.48
N ALA A 112 2.70 -6.59 -3.09
CA ALA A 112 3.26 -7.11 -1.85
C ALA A 112 2.49 -6.60 -0.61
N ALA A 113 2.03 -5.34 -0.64
CA ALA A 113 1.10 -4.79 0.33
C ALA A 113 -0.33 -5.30 0.08
N SER A 114 -1.02 -5.66 1.17
CA SER A 114 -2.46 -5.94 1.13
C SER A 114 -3.26 -4.63 1.07
N CYS A 115 -4.43 -4.68 0.43
CA CYS A 115 -5.31 -3.52 0.31
C CYS A 115 -6.77 -3.99 0.21
N THR A 116 -7.67 -3.30 0.92
CA THR A 116 -9.10 -3.61 0.95
C THR A 116 -9.68 -3.53 -0.47
N GLY A 117 -10.30 -4.61 -0.93
CA GLY A 117 -10.88 -4.68 -2.28
C GLY A 117 -9.85 -4.72 -3.42
N ALA A 118 -8.55 -4.84 -3.13
CA ALA A 118 -7.46 -4.76 -4.10
C ALA A 118 -7.54 -3.50 -4.99
N LEU A 119 -7.88 -2.37 -4.38
CA LEU A 119 -8.07 -1.08 -5.07
C LEU A 119 -6.78 -0.29 -5.25
N TYR A 120 -5.84 -0.41 -4.30
CA TYR A 120 -4.50 0.16 -4.35
C TYR A 120 -4.48 1.68 -4.60
N GLU A 121 -5.16 2.42 -3.73
CA GLU A 121 -5.30 3.88 -3.76
C GLU A 121 -4.03 4.69 -3.40
N PHE A 122 -2.88 4.01 -3.28
CA PHE A 122 -1.59 4.60 -2.91
C PHE A 122 -0.54 4.45 -4.02
N GLU A 123 0.47 5.32 -3.96
CA GLU A 123 1.59 5.43 -4.90
C GLU A 123 2.93 5.35 -4.18
#